data_AF-G4CQM4-F1
#
_entry.id   AF-G4CQM4-F1
#
_cell.length_a   1.000
_cell.length_b   1.000
_cell.length_c   1.000
_cell.angle_alpha   90.00
_cell.angle_beta   90.00
_cell.angle_gamma   90.00
#
_symmetry.space_group_name_H-M   'P 1'
#
loop_
_entity.id
_entity.type
_entity.pdbx_description
1 polymer ?
#
loop_
_entity_poly.entity_id
_entity_poly.type
_entity_poly.pdbx_seq_one_letter_code
_entity_poly.pdbx_strand_id
1 'polypeptide(L)'
;MKKALALTTFLFAANFTYAVTPSDASLERLLEVQQFDKLMDDSFKSIPAIASQTLVLKQALEQVPAEKQDAVKAKVDQYIQKMTKDLDNKKTRAEIRRLTVQSIRTIYTQEEVDTLISFYSTPIGQSINAKTSQYMEAVMTTIPAVFERDFNKFDQKYGPKLKRDISQIVCGKNVCN
;
A
#
# COMPACT_ATOMS: atom_id res chain seq x y z
N MET A 1 -63.86 2.40 47.69
CA MET A 1 -63.43 3.58 46.89
C MET A 1 -61.94 3.51 46.67
N LYS A 2 -61.53 3.59 45.41
CA LYS A 2 -60.20 3.35 44.85
C LYS A 2 -59.14 4.30 45.44
N LYS A 3 -57.95 3.80 45.79
CA LYS A 3 -56.71 4.61 45.77
C LYS A 3 -55.61 3.81 45.08
N ALA A 4 -55.10 4.41 44.01
CA ALA A 4 -54.35 3.79 42.95
C ALA A 4 -52.89 3.49 43.33
N LEU A 5 -52.42 2.32 42.92
CA LEU A 5 -51.02 1.91 42.93
C LEU A 5 -50.32 2.59 41.74
N ALA A 6 -49.46 3.57 42.00
CA ALA A 6 -48.66 4.21 40.95
C ALA A 6 -47.44 3.33 40.63
N LEU A 7 -47.53 2.57 39.53
CA LEU A 7 -46.44 1.79 38.96
C LEU A 7 -45.53 2.71 38.14
N THR A 8 -44.33 3.00 38.63
CA THR A 8 -43.36 3.84 37.93
C THR A 8 -42.55 2.97 36.97
N THR A 9 -42.92 2.96 35.69
CA THR A 9 -42.19 2.24 34.63
C THR A 9 -40.97 3.05 34.20
N PHE A 10 -39.77 2.60 34.56
CA PHE A 10 -38.51 3.17 34.09
C PHE A 10 -38.25 2.65 32.66
N LEU A 11 -38.56 3.47 31.65
CA LEU A 11 -38.21 3.19 30.25
C LEU A 11 -36.71 3.40 30.06
N PHE A 12 -35.93 2.32 30.09
CA PHE A 12 -34.58 2.31 29.52
C PHE A 12 -34.72 2.49 28.00
N ALA A 13 -34.60 3.72 27.51
CA ALA A 13 -34.32 3.95 26.10
C ALA A 13 -32.93 3.35 25.83
N ALA A 14 -32.90 2.19 25.19
CA ALA A 14 -31.68 1.69 24.57
C ALA A 14 -31.25 2.74 23.54
N ASN A 15 -30.27 3.57 23.89
CA ASN A 15 -29.53 4.34 22.92
C ASN A 15 -28.81 3.32 22.05
N PHE A 16 -29.42 2.94 20.94
CA PHE A 16 -28.66 2.40 19.83
C PHE A 16 -27.73 3.54 19.41
N THR A 17 -26.52 3.54 19.95
CA THR A 17 -25.41 4.33 19.40
C THR A 17 -25.17 3.77 18.01
N TYR A 18 -25.95 4.25 17.04
CA TYR A 18 -25.54 4.18 15.66
C TYR A 18 -24.25 4.97 15.59
N ALA A 19 -23.17 4.25 15.31
CA ALA A 19 -21.87 4.83 15.00
C ALA A 19 -22.06 6.04 14.07
N VAL A 20 -21.89 7.24 14.61
CA VAL A 20 -22.06 8.47 13.84
C VAL A 20 -20.98 8.48 12.76
N THR A 21 -21.37 8.66 11.50
CA THR A 21 -20.40 8.77 10.41
C THR A 21 -19.52 10.00 10.61
N PRO A 22 -18.21 9.93 10.34
CA PRO A 22 -17.32 11.08 10.46
C PRO A 22 -17.75 12.27 9.60
N SER A 23 -17.62 13.47 10.17
CA SER A 23 -17.80 14.75 9.48
C SER A 23 -16.65 15.03 8.51
N ASP A 24 -16.92 15.84 7.49
CA ASP A 24 -15.91 16.24 6.50
C ASP A 24 -14.73 16.93 7.18
N ALA A 25 -15.00 17.82 8.12
CA ALA A 25 -13.96 18.54 8.87
C ALA A 25 -13.05 17.59 9.66
N SER A 26 -13.61 16.58 10.34
CA SER A 26 -12.80 15.58 11.06
C SER A 26 -11.98 14.72 10.10
N LEU A 27 -12.52 14.32 8.95
CA LEU A 27 -11.78 13.55 7.96
C LEU A 27 -10.60 14.33 7.38
N GLU A 28 -10.83 15.59 7.03
CA GLU A 28 -9.79 16.51 6.58
C GLU A 28 -8.71 16.69 7.66
N ARG A 29 -9.14 16.93 8.90
CA ARG A 29 -8.23 17.08 10.03
C ARG A 29 -7.40 15.84 10.29
N LEU A 30 -7.99 14.64 10.16
CA LEU A 30 -7.27 13.38 10.33
C LEU A 30 -6.14 13.25 9.30
N LEU A 31 -6.41 13.57 8.03
CA LEU A 31 -5.38 13.54 6.98
C LEU A 31 -4.26 14.56 7.23
N GLU A 32 -4.58 15.75 7.73
CA GLU A 32 -3.57 16.73 8.12
C GLU A 32 -2.64 16.21 9.22
N VAL A 33 -3.19 15.71 10.33
CA VAL A 33 -2.38 15.25 11.47
C VAL A 33 -1.62 13.97 11.16
N GLN A 34 -2.09 13.15 10.23
CA GLN A 34 -1.35 12.01 9.71
C GLN A 34 -0.32 12.38 8.64
N GLN A 35 -0.21 13.66 8.27
CA GLN A 35 0.70 14.17 7.25
C GLN A 35 0.49 13.49 5.89
N PHE A 36 -0.77 13.31 5.49
CA PHE A 36 -1.13 12.59 4.26
C PHE A 36 -0.47 13.16 3.00
N ASP A 37 -0.38 14.49 2.87
CA ASP A 37 0.26 15.12 1.71
C ASP A 37 1.76 14.78 1.62
N LYS A 38 2.43 14.71 2.78
CA LYS A 38 3.83 14.27 2.86
C LYS A 38 3.96 12.79 2.49
N LEU A 39 3.07 11.94 3.01
CA LEU A 39 3.03 10.52 2.66
C LEU A 39 2.84 10.32 1.15
N MET A 40 1.97 11.11 0.54
CA MET A 40 1.75 11.12 -0.91
C MET A 40 3.00 11.54 -1.68
N ASP A 41 3.67 12.62 -1.26
CA ASP A 41 4.93 13.07 -1.86
C ASP A 41 6.01 11.99 -1.80
N ASP A 42 6.19 11.38 -0.64
CA ASP A 42 7.20 10.34 -0.43
C ASP A 42 6.86 9.07 -1.24
N SER A 43 5.57 8.73 -1.35
CA SER A 43 5.10 7.61 -2.17
C SER A 43 5.41 7.83 -3.66
N PHE A 44 5.15 9.01 -4.22
CA PHE A 44 5.49 9.29 -5.62
C PHE A 44 7.01 9.33 -5.85
N LYS A 45 7.78 9.87 -4.90
CA LYS A 45 9.25 9.88 -4.96
C LYS A 45 9.88 8.49 -4.89
N SER A 46 9.24 7.53 -4.25
CA SER A 46 9.76 6.16 -4.14
C SER A 46 9.51 5.30 -5.38
N ILE A 47 8.53 5.66 -6.23
CA ILE A 47 8.18 4.90 -7.44
C ILE A 47 9.40 4.57 -8.31
N PRO A 48 10.30 5.52 -8.66
CA PRO A 48 11.44 5.19 -9.50
C PRO A 48 12.37 4.15 -8.87
N ALA A 49 12.66 4.28 -7.57
CA ALA A 49 13.53 3.35 -6.86
C ALA A 49 12.92 1.93 -6.83
N ILE A 50 11.61 1.83 -6.61
CA ILE A 50 10.89 0.55 -6.61
C ILE A 50 10.88 -0.06 -8.01
N ALA A 51 10.52 0.73 -9.03
CA ALA A 51 10.39 0.27 -10.42
C ALA A 51 11.73 -0.25 -10.97
N SER A 52 12.83 0.47 -10.72
CA SER A 52 14.17 0.08 -11.20
C SER A 52 14.72 -1.18 -10.51
N GLN A 53 14.13 -1.62 -9.40
CA GLN A 53 14.55 -2.83 -8.65
C GLN A 53 13.69 -4.07 -8.97
N THR A 54 12.70 -3.94 -9.85
CA THR A 54 11.81 -5.06 -10.21
C THR A 54 12.58 -6.22 -10.85
N LEU A 55 12.24 -7.45 -10.46
CA LEU A 55 12.86 -8.67 -11.02
C LEU A 55 12.70 -8.75 -12.54
N VAL A 56 11.54 -8.32 -13.06
CA VAL A 56 11.26 -8.29 -14.50
C VAL A 56 12.25 -7.39 -15.24
N LEU A 57 12.55 -6.20 -14.70
CA LEU A 57 13.51 -5.31 -15.33
C LEU A 57 14.93 -5.88 -15.26
N LYS A 58 15.32 -6.47 -14.12
CA LYS A 58 16.62 -7.16 -13.98
C LYS A 58 16.79 -8.25 -15.05
N GLN A 59 15.80 -9.15 -15.16
CA GLN A 59 15.81 -10.24 -16.14
C GLN A 59 15.79 -9.75 -17.59
N ALA A 60 15.09 -8.66 -17.89
CA ALA A 60 15.11 -8.06 -19.22
C ALA A 60 16.48 -7.47 -19.56
N LEU A 61 17.16 -6.84 -18.60
CA LEU A 61 18.52 -6.31 -18.79
C LEU A 61 19.57 -7.41 -18.97
N GLU A 62 19.41 -8.57 -18.34
CA GLU A 62 20.29 -9.74 -18.54
C GLU A 62 20.28 -10.25 -19.98
N GLN A 63 19.20 -10.02 -20.73
CA GLN A 63 19.08 -10.40 -22.15
C GLN A 63 19.70 -9.36 -23.10
N VAL A 64 20.06 -8.18 -22.59
CA VAL A 64 20.70 -7.11 -23.37
C VAL A 64 22.21 -7.36 -23.44
N PRO A 65 22.86 -7.19 -24.62
CA PRO A 65 24.32 -7.26 -24.73
C PRO A 65 25.01 -6.37 -23.71
N ALA A 66 26.04 -6.88 -23.04
CA ALA A 66 26.69 -6.23 -21.89
C ALA A 66 27.09 -4.78 -22.19
N GLU A 67 27.62 -4.51 -23.39
CA GLU A 67 28.04 -3.19 -23.84
C GLU A 67 26.89 -2.19 -24.04
N LYS A 68 25.64 -2.64 -24.04
CA LYS A 68 24.43 -1.81 -24.18
C LYS A 68 23.60 -1.72 -22.91
N GLN A 69 23.90 -2.52 -21.89
CA GLN A 69 23.08 -2.61 -20.67
C GLN A 69 22.91 -1.25 -19.99
N ASP A 70 23.99 -0.48 -19.82
CA ASP A 70 23.93 0.85 -19.20
C ASP A 70 23.07 1.83 -20.01
N ALA A 71 23.18 1.81 -21.33
CA ALA A 71 22.40 2.67 -22.21
C ALA A 71 20.90 2.31 -22.16
N VAL A 72 20.57 1.01 -22.14
CA VAL A 72 19.18 0.56 -21.99
C VAL A 72 18.65 0.92 -20.60
N LYS A 73 19.44 0.69 -19.54
CA LYS A 73 19.06 1.05 -18.17
C LYS A 73 18.77 2.55 -18.05
N ALA A 74 19.66 3.40 -18.56
CA ALA A 74 19.44 4.86 -18.56
C ALA A 74 18.16 5.25 -19.30
N LYS A 75 17.85 4.56 -20.41
CA LYS A 75 16.61 4.80 -21.16
C LYS A 75 15.38 4.38 -20.37
N VAL A 76 15.43 3.23 -19.71
CA VAL A 76 14.34 2.76 -18.84
C VAL A 76 14.12 3.74 -17.68
N ASP A 77 15.19 4.14 -16.99
CA ASP A 77 15.09 5.10 -15.88
C ASP A 77 14.48 6.43 -16.34
N GLN A 78 14.81 6.90 -17.55
CA GLN A 78 14.18 8.08 -18.16
C GLN A 78 12.66 7.92 -18.34
N TYR A 79 12.20 6.78 -18.84
CA TYR A 79 10.77 6.51 -19.02
C TYR A 79 10.03 6.31 -17.70
N ILE A 80 10.67 5.68 -16.70
CA ILE A 80 10.13 5.56 -15.35
C ILE A 80 9.92 6.95 -14.74
N GLN A 81 10.91 7.84 -14.82
CA GLN A 81 10.76 9.21 -14.32
C GLN A 81 9.64 9.98 -15.03
N LYS A 82 9.51 9.81 -16.35
CA LYS A 82 8.41 10.43 -17.11
C LYS A 82 7.05 9.90 -16.65
N MET A 83 6.92 8.58 -16.51
CA MET A 83 5.71 7.95 -15.99
C MET A 83 5.37 8.46 -14.59
N THR A 84 6.34 8.54 -13.67
CA THR A 84 6.11 9.07 -12.32
C THR A 84 5.60 10.51 -12.37
N LYS A 85 6.17 11.36 -13.23
CA LYS A 85 5.70 12.74 -13.41
C LYS A 85 4.29 12.82 -13.99
N ASP A 86 3.97 11.96 -14.95
CA ASP A 86 2.64 11.92 -15.56
C ASP A 86 1.59 11.41 -14.55
N LEU A 87 1.96 10.49 -13.66
CA LEU A 87 1.13 10.00 -12.56
C LEU A 87 0.96 11.03 -11.45
N ASP A 88 2.04 11.71 -11.07
CA ASP A 88 2.08 12.73 -10.02
C ASP A 88 1.51 14.06 -10.51
N ASN A 89 0.19 14.07 -10.69
CA ASN A 89 -0.55 15.26 -11.11
C ASN A 89 -1.72 15.54 -10.16
N LYS A 90 -2.26 16.77 -10.24
CA LYS A 90 -3.34 17.25 -9.37
C LYS A 90 -4.59 16.35 -9.40
N LYS A 91 -4.95 15.82 -10.58
CA LYS A 91 -6.14 14.97 -10.74
C LYS A 91 -5.93 13.63 -10.02
N THR A 92 -4.79 12.98 -10.23
CA THR A 92 -4.45 11.73 -9.55
C THR A 92 -4.42 11.92 -8.03
N ARG A 93 -3.76 12.97 -7.55
CA ARG A 93 -3.69 13.27 -6.10
C ARG A 93 -5.07 13.53 -5.49
N ALA A 94 -5.89 14.33 -6.16
CA ALA A 94 -7.26 14.60 -5.70
C ALA A 94 -8.10 13.33 -5.64
N GLU A 95 -7.96 12.45 -6.63
CA GLU A 95 -8.71 11.19 -6.66
C GLU A 95 -8.27 10.23 -5.55
N ILE A 96 -6.96 10.08 -5.33
CA ILE A 96 -6.43 9.25 -4.23
C ILE A 96 -6.94 9.80 -2.90
N ARG A 97 -6.86 11.11 -2.69
CA ARG A 97 -7.35 11.76 -1.48
C ARG A 97 -8.85 11.53 -1.27
N ARG A 98 -9.66 11.69 -2.33
CA ARG A 98 -11.11 11.45 -2.30
C ARG A 98 -11.42 10.01 -1.89
N LEU A 99 -10.73 9.03 -2.47
CA LEU A 99 -10.87 7.62 -2.14
C LEU A 99 -10.47 7.34 -0.69
N THR A 100 -9.37 7.94 -0.20
CA THR A 100 -8.96 7.83 1.20
C THR A 100 -10.03 8.36 2.15
N VAL A 101 -10.53 9.58 1.91
CA VAL A 101 -11.61 10.17 2.73
C VAL A 101 -12.86 9.30 2.71
N GLN A 102 -13.24 8.79 1.54
CA GLN A 102 -14.39 7.89 1.39
C GLN A 102 -14.20 6.61 2.20
N SER A 103 -13.04 5.96 2.11
CA SER A 103 -12.73 4.75 2.86
C SER A 103 -12.78 4.99 4.37
N ILE A 104 -12.13 6.04 4.87
CA ILE A 104 -12.14 6.37 6.31
C ILE A 104 -13.58 6.59 6.79
N ARG A 105 -14.41 7.33 6.03
CA ARG A 105 -15.82 7.57 6.39
C ARG A 105 -16.63 6.27 6.51
N THR A 106 -16.35 5.29 5.67
CA THR A 106 -17.09 4.01 5.66
C THR A 106 -16.60 3.02 6.73
N ILE A 107 -15.35 3.13 7.15
CA ILE A 107 -14.70 2.15 8.03
C ILE A 107 -14.76 2.61 9.49
N TYR A 108 -14.56 3.90 9.74
CA TYR A 108 -14.47 4.45 11.09
C TYR A 108 -15.72 5.22 11.48
N THR A 109 -15.98 5.21 12.78
CA THR A 109 -16.95 6.10 13.42
C THR A 109 -16.33 7.48 13.68
N GLN A 110 -17.17 8.49 13.93
CA GLN A 110 -16.74 9.83 14.32
C GLN A 110 -15.87 9.80 15.58
N GLU A 111 -16.24 9.01 16.59
CA GLU A 111 -15.49 8.88 17.84
C GLU A 111 -14.08 8.31 17.62
N GLU A 112 -13.96 7.30 16.76
CA GLU A 112 -12.65 6.73 16.40
C GLU A 112 -11.81 7.74 15.62
N VAL A 113 -12.39 8.48 14.68
CA VAL A 113 -11.68 9.54 13.95
C VAL A 113 -11.19 10.62 14.91
N ASP A 114 -12.03 11.09 15.83
CA ASP A 114 -11.64 12.10 16.82
C ASP A 114 -10.55 11.58 17.77
N THR A 115 -10.61 10.31 18.14
CA THR A 115 -9.57 9.64 18.94
C THR A 115 -8.25 9.58 18.18
N LEU A 116 -8.26 9.20 16.90
CA LEU A 116 -7.08 9.20 16.05
C LEU A 116 -6.51 10.61 15.89
N ILE A 117 -7.36 11.62 15.68
CA ILE A 117 -6.94 13.02 15.61
C ILE A 117 -6.25 13.44 16.90
N SER A 118 -6.86 13.16 18.05
CA SER A 118 -6.32 13.50 19.36
C SER A 118 -4.95 12.86 19.57
N PHE A 119 -4.82 11.55 19.31
CA PHE A 119 -3.57 10.82 19.43
C PHE A 119 -2.48 11.38 18.50
N TYR A 120 -2.75 11.46 17.20
CA TYR A 120 -1.77 11.93 16.21
C TYR A 120 -1.43 13.41 16.39
N SER A 121 -2.26 14.22 17.06
CA SER A 121 -1.93 15.61 17.39
C SER A 121 -0.87 15.74 18.50
N THR A 122 -0.58 14.67 19.25
CA THR A 122 0.46 14.70 20.30
C THR A 122 1.88 14.58 19.71
N PRO A 123 2.92 15.08 20.42
CA PRO A 123 4.31 14.87 19.98
C PRO A 123 4.69 13.39 19.82
N ILE A 124 4.19 12.52 20.71
CA ILE A 124 4.44 11.08 20.63
C ILE A 124 3.68 10.45 19.46
N GLY A 125 2.44 10.85 19.20
CA GLY A 125 1.65 10.40 18.06
C GLY A 125 2.29 10.77 16.72
N GLN A 126 2.81 12.01 16.59
CA GLN A 126 3.60 12.41 15.42
C GLN A 126 4.87 11.57 15.27
N SER A 127 5.61 11.32 16.36
CA SER A 127 6.80 10.46 16.30
C SER A 127 6.45 9.04 15.90
N ILE A 128 5.34 8.48 16.38
CA ILE A 128 4.88 7.13 16.03
C ILE A 128 4.46 7.09 14.56
N ASN A 129 3.71 8.09 14.08
CA ASN A 129 3.30 8.18 12.68
C ASN A 129 4.52 8.17 11.74
N ALA A 130 5.49 9.04 11.99
CA ALA A 130 6.71 9.13 11.18
C ALA A 130 7.54 7.83 11.21
N LYS A 131 7.74 7.24 12.40
CA LYS A 131 8.47 5.98 12.53
C LYS A 131 7.70 4.81 11.90
N THR A 132 6.37 4.86 11.90
CA THR A 132 5.52 3.84 11.28
C THR A 132 5.72 3.79 9.78
N SER A 133 5.69 4.94 9.12
CA SER A 133 6.04 5.02 7.71
C SER A 133 7.46 4.50 7.44
N GLN A 134 8.45 4.91 8.25
CA GLN A 134 9.85 4.50 8.07
C GLN A 134 10.07 2.99 8.20
N TYR A 135 9.52 2.35 9.24
CA TYR A 135 9.75 0.92 9.42
C TYR A 135 8.97 0.09 8.41
N MET A 136 7.77 0.53 7.99
CA MET A 136 7.02 -0.10 6.90
C MET A 136 7.76 -0.01 5.58
N GLU A 137 8.34 1.14 5.25
CA GLU A 137 9.19 1.32 4.08
C GLU A 137 10.41 0.39 4.13
N ALA A 138 11.12 0.36 5.26
CA ALA A 138 12.25 -0.54 5.46
C ALA A 138 11.86 -2.00 5.23
N VAL A 139 10.73 -2.46 5.79
CA VAL A 139 10.23 -3.83 5.54
C VAL A 139 9.94 -4.06 4.04
N MET A 140 9.21 -3.15 3.39
CA MET A 140 8.85 -3.29 1.97
C MET A 140 10.06 -3.35 1.05
N THR A 141 11.14 -2.61 1.35
CA THR A 141 12.39 -2.68 0.57
C THR A 141 13.13 -4.01 0.73
N THR A 142 12.90 -4.76 1.82
CA THR A 142 13.54 -6.07 2.05
C THR A 142 12.81 -7.25 1.42
N ILE A 143 11.49 -7.14 1.20
CA ILE A 143 10.66 -8.22 0.66
C ILE A 143 11.18 -8.76 -0.69
N PRO A 144 11.58 -7.92 -1.67
CA PRO A 144 12.12 -8.40 -2.94
C PRO A 144 13.32 -9.33 -2.78
N ALA A 145 14.26 -9.04 -1.86
CA ALA A 145 15.43 -9.89 -1.62
C ALA A 145 15.04 -11.25 -1.01
N VAL A 146 14.02 -11.27 -0.15
CA VAL A 146 13.45 -12.51 0.41
C VAL A 146 12.86 -13.37 -0.70
N PHE A 147 12.05 -12.77 -1.57
CA PHE A 147 11.45 -13.47 -2.70
C PHE A 147 12.49 -13.93 -3.72
N GLU A 148 13.47 -13.10 -4.07
CA GLU A 148 14.56 -13.46 -4.98
C GLU A 148 15.32 -14.70 -4.49
N ARG A 149 15.65 -14.73 -3.19
CA ARG A 149 16.29 -15.90 -2.56
C ARG A 149 15.44 -17.16 -2.69
N ASP A 150 14.14 -17.06 -2.40
CA ASP A 150 13.26 -18.24 -2.38
C ASP A 150 12.89 -18.71 -3.79
N PHE A 151 12.77 -17.79 -4.76
CA PHE A 151 12.67 -18.10 -6.18
C PHE A 151 13.92 -18.80 -6.70
N ASN A 152 15.11 -18.32 -6.34
CA ASN A 152 16.38 -18.96 -6.74
C ASN A 152 16.48 -20.38 -6.19
N LYS A 153 16.07 -20.62 -4.94
CA LYS A 153 16.00 -21.99 -4.38
C LYS A 153 14.99 -22.87 -5.12
N PHE A 154 13.84 -22.32 -5.49
CA PHE A 154 12.83 -23.03 -6.26
C PHE A 154 13.37 -23.41 -7.64
N ASP A 155 13.98 -22.47 -8.37
CA ASP A 155 14.53 -22.71 -9.70
C ASP A 155 15.69 -23.73 -9.66
N GLN A 156 16.57 -23.64 -8.66
CA GLN A 156 17.63 -24.65 -8.48
C GLN A 156 17.06 -26.05 -8.24
N LYS A 157 15.97 -26.16 -7.47
CA LYS A 157 15.37 -27.45 -7.11
C LYS A 157 14.50 -28.04 -8.22
N TYR A 158 13.72 -27.21 -8.92
CA TYR A 158 12.67 -27.64 -9.83
C TYR A 158 12.92 -27.25 -11.29
N GLY A 159 13.79 -26.27 -11.55
CA GLY A 159 14.11 -25.78 -12.90
C GLY A 159 14.58 -26.87 -13.86
N PRO A 160 15.51 -27.78 -13.48
CA PRO A 160 15.91 -28.88 -14.34
C PRO A 160 14.76 -29.82 -14.70
N LYS A 161 13.91 -30.16 -13.72
CA LYS A 161 12.72 -30.99 -13.93
C LYS A 161 11.72 -30.29 -14.84
N LEU A 162 11.45 -29.01 -14.60
CA LEU A 162 10.54 -28.21 -15.40
C LEU A 162 11.03 -28.10 -16.85
N LYS A 163 12.31 -27.81 -17.09
CA LYS A 163 12.90 -27.78 -18.45
C LYS A 163 12.72 -29.11 -19.18
N ARG A 164 12.94 -30.22 -18.47
CA ARG A 164 12.74 -31.56 -19.03
C ARG A 164 11.26 -31.81 -19.35
N ASP A 165 10.36 -31.51 -18.42
CA ASP A 165 8.92 -31.73 -18.61
C ASP A 165 8.39 -30.85 -19.76
N ILE A 166 8.86 -29.60 -19.89
CA ILE A 166 8.57 -28.74 -21.06
C ILE A 166 9.09 -29.37 -22.36
N SER A 167 10.33 -29.87 -22.37
CA SER A 167 10.89 -30.50 -23.57
C SER A 167 10.09 -31.74 -23.98
N GLN A 168 9.62 -32.53 -23.01
CA GLN A 168 8.78 -33.69 -23.27
C GLN A 168 7.44 -33.29 -23.91
N ILE A 169 6.86 -32.18 -23.47
CA ILE A 169 5.62 -31.64 -24.05
C ILE A 169 5.86 -31.10 -25.46
N VAL A 170 6.92 -30.32 -25.67
CA VAL A 170 7.14 -29.56 -26.91
C VAL A 170 7.66 -30.44 -28.04
N CYS A 171 8.62 -31.32 -27.75
CA CYS A 171 9.30 -32.11 -28.78
C CYS A 171 9.31 -33.62 -28.50
N GLY A 172 8.58 -34.09 -27.48
CA GLY A 172 8.49 -35.52 -27.14
C GLY A 172 9.78 -36.12 -26.57
N LYS A 173 10.77 -35.28 -26.22
CA LYS A 173 12.12 -35.70 -25.80
C LYS A 173 12.52 -35.00 -24.51
N ASN A 174 13.52 -35.54 -23.81
CA ASN A 174 14.04 -34.92 -22.59
C ASN A 174 14.77 -33.59 -22.84
N VAL A 175 15.21 -33.34 -24.09
CA VAL A 175 15.86 -32.10 -24.55
C VAL A 175 15.38 -31.84 -25.98
N CYS A 176 14.95 -30.62 -26.26
CA CYS A 176 14.71 -30.17 -27.63
C CYS A 176 16.02 -29.63 -28.21
N ASN A 177 16.54 -30.33 -29.22
CA ASN A 177 17.74 -29.91 -29.94
C ASN A 177 17.41 -28.79 -30.93
#